data_AF-A0A5C7LR74-F1
#
_entry.id   AF-A0A5C7LR74-F1
#
_cell.length_a   1.000
_cell.length_b   1.000
_cell.length_c   1.000
_cell.angle_alpha   90.00
_cell.angle_beta   90.00
_cell.angle_gamma   90.00
#
_symmetry.space_group_name_H-M   'P 1'
#
loop_
_entity.id
_entity.type
_entity.pdbx_description
1 polymer ?
#
loop_
_entity_poly.entity_id
_entity_poly.type
_entity_poly.pdbx_seq_one_letter_code
_entity_poly.pdbx_strand_id
1 'polypeptide(L)' 'MTTMNTETRKPRAHQFWTTADGEWFRVDHVREGMVIGGNLGGSGVAFKDSMPVDDFVQKYNFKSSFKPWPR' A
#
# COMPACT_ATOMS: atom_id res chain seq x y z
N MET A 1 15.77 -4.26 -24.58
CA MET A 1 14.37 -4.62 -24.24
C MET A 1 14.33 -4.79 -22.73
N THR A 2 13.79 -3.80 -22.01
CA THR A 2 13.73 -3.86 -20.54
C THR A 2 12.44 -4.57 -20.14
N THR A 3 12.58 -5.73 -19.54
CA THR A 3 11.48 -6.57 -19.04
C THR A 3 10.74 -5.80 -17.95
N MET A 4 9.61 -5.16 -18.28
CA MET A 4 8.65 -4.70 -17.27
C MET A 4 7.91 -5.93 -16.75
N ASN A 5 8.57 -6.71 -15.90
CA ASN A 5 7.89 -7.66 -15.03
C ASN A 5 7.14 -6.86 -13.97
N THR A 6 6.01 -6.25 -14.33
CA THR A 6 5.00 -5.87 -13.34
C THR A 6 4.26 -7.15 -12.94
N GLU A 7 4.94 -8.04 -12.21
CA GLU A 7 4.21 -8.96 -11.34
C GLU A 7 3.40 -8.07 -10.41
N THR A 8 2.09 -8.03 -10.60
CA THR A 8 1.16 -7.28 -9.77
C THR A 8 1.24 -7.86 -8.35
N ARG A 9 2.12 -7.29 -7.53
CA ARG A 9 2.38 -7.77 -6.18
C ARG A 9 1.09 -7.62 -5.38
N LYS A 10 0.61 -8.71 -4.78
CA LYS A 10 -0.53 -8.63 -3.87
C LYS A 10 -0.13 -7.86 -2.59
N PRO A 11 -0.92 -6.88 -2.14
CA PRO A 11 -0.67 -6.18 -0.90
C PRO A 11 -0.76 -7.13 0.29
N ARG A 12 0.04 -6.85 1.31
CA ARG A 12 0.07 -7.58 2.58
C ARG A 12 0.14 -6.58 3.74
N ALA A 13 -0.23 -7.04 4.92
CA ALA A 13 -0.06 -6.29 6.15
C ALA A 13 1.39 -5.78 6.31
N HIS A 14 1.51 -4.63 6.97
CA HIS A 14 2.78 -3.99 7.32
C HIS A 14 3.67 -3.62 6.12
N GLN A 15 3.05 -3.01 5.12
CA GLN A 15 3.75 -2.55 3.92
C GLN A 15 3.50 -1.08 3.64
N PHE A 16 4.51 -0.41 3.10
CA PHE A 16 4.38 0.91 2.50
C PHE A 16 4.31 0.80 0.99
N TRP A 17 3.37 1.56 0.44
CA TRP A 17 3.05 1.66 -0.96
C TRP A 17 2.97 3.14 -1.34
N THR A 18 3.17 3.48 -2.61
CA THR A 18 3.05 4.88 -3.05
C THR A 18 2.52 5.00 -4.47
N THR A 19 1.85 6.10 -4.75
CA THR A 19 1.38 6.46 -6.10
C THR A 19 2.53 7.00 -6.95
N ALA A 20 2.27 7.18 -8.26
CA ALA A 20 3.20 7.87 -9.14
C ALA A 20 3.47 9.33 -8.71
N ASP A 21 2.46 9.97 -8.11
CA ASP A 21 2.51 11.36 -7.62
C ASP A 21 3.17 11.49 -6.23
N GLY A 22 3.61 10.38 -5.63
CA GLY A 22 4.33 10.36 -4.36
C GLY A 22 3.45 10.34 -3.11
N GLU A 23 2.14 10.09 -3.23
CA GLU A 23 1.28 9.85 -2.05
C GLU A 23 1.67 8.52 -1.41
N TRP A 24 1.81 8.48 -0.09
CA TRP A 24 2.17 7.26 0.62
C TRP A 24 0.94 6.58 1.21
N PHE A 25 0.92 5.26 1.18
CA PHE A 25 -0.10 4.45 1.82
C PHE A 25 0.56 3.37 2.68
N ARG A 26 0.14 3.31 3.94
CA ARG A 26 0.54 2.27 4.88
C ARG A 26 -0.54 1.21 4.94
N VAL A 27 -0.23 -0.01 4.53
CA VAL A 27 -1.13 -1.16 4.67
C VAL A 27 -0.97 -1.73 6.07
N ASP A 28 -2.05 -1.74 6.84
CA ASP A 28 -2.09 -2.35 8.16
C ASP A 28 -2.54 -3.80 8.09
N HIS A 29 -3.57 -4.11 7.30
CA HIS A 29 -4.04 -5.47 7.06
C HIS A 29 -4.78 -5.59 5.71
N VAL A 30 -4.87 -6.82 5.20
CA VAL A 30 -5.64 -7.15 3.99
C VAL A 30 -6.62 -8.24 4.36
N ARG A 31 -7.91 -8.02 4.11
CA ARG A 31 -8.98 -8.94 4.50
C ARG A 31 -10.11 -8.89 3.49
N GLU A 32 -10.65 -10.05 3.13
CA GLU A 32 -11.86 -10.16 2.28
C GLU A 32 -11.76 -9.37 0.95
N GLY A 33 -10.57 -9.37 0.32
CA GLY A 33 -10.36 -8.63 -0.93
C GLY A 33 -10.22 -7.11 -0.76
N MET A 34 -10.14 -6.61 0.48
CA MET A 34 -9.95 -5.21 0.82
C MET A 34 -8.59 -4.98 1.46
N VAL A 35 -7.94 -3.89 1.07
CA VAL A 35 -6.75 -3.34 1.73
C VAL A 35 -7.22 -2.34 2.77
N ILE A 36 -6.79 -2.52 4.02
CA ILE A 36 -7.10 -1.61 5.12
C ILE A 36 -5.79 -1.04 5.66
N GLY A 37 -5.77 0.27 5.81
CA GLY A 37 -4.58 0.98 6.24
C GLY A 37 -4.82 2.46 6.36
N GLY A 38 -3.85 3.26 5.96
CA GLY A 38 -4.06 4.69 5.85
C GLY A 38 -3.12 5.43 4.90
N ASN A 39 -3.66 6.47 4.28
CA ASN A 39 -2.91 7.38 3.44
C ASN A 39 -2.11 8.34 4.34
N LEU A 40 -0.80 8.36 4.14
CA LEU A 40 0.12 9.29 4.78
C LEU A 40 0.14 10.53 3.88
N GLY A 41 -0.82 11.42 4.07
CA GLY A 41 -0.88 12.69 3.35
C GLY A 41 0.36 13.55 3.64
N GLY A 42 0.54 14.62 2.85
CA GLY A 42 1.71 15.51 2.96
C GLY A 42 1.95 16.17 4.33
N SER A 43 0.98 16.09 5.25
CA SER A 43 1.09 16.61 6.63
C SER A 43 1.48 15.54 7.67
N GLY A 44 1.78 14.30 7.27
CA GLY A 44 2.19 13.22 8.19
C GLY A 44 1.06 12.62 9.02
N VAL A 45 -0.18 13.07 8.83
CA VAL A 45 -1.37 12.48 9.45
C VAL A 45 -1.84 11.30 8.61
N ALA A 46 -1.88 10.12 9.23
CA ALA A 46 -2.41 8.91 8.62
C ALA A 46 -3.94 8.94 8.67
N PHE A 47 -4.60 9.04 7.51
CA PHE A 47 -6.06 8.88 7.42
C PHE A 47 -6.38 7.43 7.17
N LYS A 48 -7.19 6.82 8.04
CA LYS A 48 -7.61 5.44 7.85
C LYS A 48 -8.49 5.33 6.61
N ASP A 49 -8.15 4.38 5.75
CA ASP A 49 -8.85 4.15 4.50
C ASP A 49 -8.97 2.64 4.23
N SER A 50 -9.95 2.28 3.40
CA SER A 50 -10.16 0.92 2.93
C SER A 50 -10.56 0.92 1.46
N MET A 51 -9.88 0.13 0.64
CA MET A 51 -10.19 0.02 -0.79
C MET A 51 -10.02 -1.41 -1.31
N PRO A 52 -10.71 -1.79 -2.40
CA PRO A 52 -10.52 -3.07 -3.04
C PRO A 52 -9.06 -3.32 -3.42
N VAL A 53 -8.61 -4.56 -3.31
CA VAL A 53 -7.24 -4.96 -3.66
C VAL A 53 -6.94 -4.65 -5.12
N ASP A 54 -7.90 -4.84 -6.02
CA ASP A 54 -7.71 -4.62 -7.46
C ASP A 54 -7.49 -3.13 -7.78
N ASP A 55 -8.27 -2.24 -7.17
CA ASP A 55 -8.08 -0.79 -7.30
C ASP A 55 -6.75 -0.36 -6.67
N PHE A 56 -6.40 -0.95 -5.53
CA PHE A 56 -5.17 -0.65 -4.82
C PHE A 56 -3.92 -0.96 -5.65
N VAL A 57 -3.85 -2.13 -6.29
CA VAL A 57 -2.68 -2.54 -7.09
C VAL A 57 -2.57 -1.80 -8.41
N GLN A 58 -3.66 -1.20 -8.90
CA GLN A 58 -3.62 -0.30 -10.06
C GLN A 58 -3.09 1.09 -9.70
N LYS A 59 -3.45 1.59 -8.50
CA LYS A 59 -3.09 2.94 -8.06
C LYS A 59 -1.71 3.01 -7.40
N TYR A 60 -1.35 2.00 -6.62
CA TYR A 60 -0.18 2.04 -5.76
C TYR A 60 0.90 1.04 -6.18
N ASN A 61 2.16 1.45 -6.02
CA ASN A 61 3.34 0.63 -6.22
C ASN A 61 4.00 0.30 -4.88
N PHE A 62 4.40 -0.96 -4.71
CA PHE A 62 5.11 -1.41 -3.51
C PHE A 62 6.43 -0.65 -3.34
N LYS A 63 6.71 -0.21 -2.11
CA LYS A 63 8.00 0.44 -1.76
C LYS A 63 8.80 -0.35 -0.75
N SER A 64 8.23 -0.65 0.41
CA SER A 64 8.95 -1.37 1.46
C SER A 64 8.00 -2.10 2.40
N SER A 65 8.54 -3.06 3.16
CA SER A 65 7.83 -3.65 4.29
C SER A 65 8.39 -3.06 5.58
N PHE A 66 7.57 -2.94 6.62
CA PHE A 66 8.01 -2.54 7.94
C PHE A 66 7.72 -3.64 8.96
N LYS A 67 8.52 -3.70 10.02
CA LYS A 67 8.22 -4.60 11.13
C LYS A 67 7.05 -4.01 11.91
N PRO A 68 5.99 -4.80 12.22
CA PRO A 68 5.04 -4.35 13.23
C PRO A 68 5.81 -4.06 14.51
N TRP A 69 5.49 -2.94 15.16
CA TRP A 69 6.06 -2.65 16.48
C TRP A 69 5.72 -3.82 17.42
N PRO A 70 6.69 -4.35 18.18
CA PRO A 70 6.40 -5.36 19.18
C PRO A 70 5.35 -4.77 20.13
N ARG A 71 4.23 -5.48 20.29
CA ARG A 71 3.19 -5.14 21.26
C ARG A 71 3.69 -5.34 22.68
#